data_AF-A0A9P7F5N5-F1
#
_entry.id   AF-A0A9P7F5N5-F1
#
_cell.length_a   1.000
_cell.length_b   1.000
_cell.length_c   1.000
_cell.angle_alpha   90.00
_cell.angle_beta   90.00
_cell.angle_gamma   90.00
#
_symmetry.space_group_name_H-M   'P 1'
#
loop_
_entity.id
_entity.type
_entity.pdbx_description
1 polymer ?
#
loop_
_entity_poly.entity_id
_entity_poly.type
_entity_poly.pdbx_seq_one_letter_code
_entity_poly.pdbx_strand_id
1 'polypeptide(L)'
;MSSWPHIRTLEIEDSRTFSEVTLHGLFTALGLCPQLHTLRVPVNLATIDIDPDAEPIQHTSLRSLDLETSKFQIAEAETFAHIISAWLPCVDQVQSIYDLSWVEVNRYLRSSRAATAPYVLRAS
;
A
#
# COMPACT_ATOMS: atom_id res chain seq x y z
N MET A 1 20.57 5.01 -9.93
CA MET A 1 19.84 3.75 -10.23
C MET A 1 18.95 4.01 -11.42
N SER A 2 18.89 3.10 -12.38
CA SER A 2 18.07 3.25 -13.58
C SER A 2 16.59 3.15 -13.20
N SER A 3 15.79 4.17 -13.53
CA SER A 3 14.33 4.08 -13.41
C SER A 3 13.79 3.05 -14.41
N TRP A 4 12.66 2.43 -14.07
CA TRP A 4 11.90 1.53 -14.94
C TRP A 4 10.59 2.20 -15.36
N PRO A 5 10.64 3.23 -16.23
CA PRO A 5 9.49 4.10 -16.50
C PRO A 5 8.35 3.41 -17.24
N HIS A 6 8.58 2.22 -17.80
CA HIS A 6 7.60 1.49 -18.61
C HIS A 6 6.96 0.31 -17.89
N ILE A 7 7.44 -0.05 -16.70
CA ILE A 7 6.85 -1.15 -15.93
C ILE A 7 5.51 -0.68 -15.39
N ARG A 8 4.46 -1.44 -15.73
CA ARG A 8 3.08 -1.20 -15.27
C ARG A 8 2.59 -2.26 -14.31
N THR A 9 3.15 -3.46 -14.37
CA THR A 9 2.81 -4.57 -13.50
C THR A 9 4.11 -5.17 -12.98
N LEU A 10 4.20 -5.33 -11.67
CA LEU A 10 5.31 -6.00 -11.01
C LEU A 10 4.73 -7.03 -10.06
N GLU A 11 5.07 -8.29 -10.30
CA GLU A 11 4.69 -9.41 -9.46
C GLU A 11 5.98 -10.10 -9.01
N ILE A 12 6.18 -10.18 -7.70
CA ILE A 12 7.28 -10.91 -7.09
C ILE A 12 6.64 -12.05 -6.34
N GLU A 13 6.88 -13.26 -6.81
CA GLU A 13 6.49 -14.47 -6.07
C GLU A 13 7.67 -14.89 -5.22
N ASP A 14 7.46 -15.05 -3.90
CA ASP A 14 8.43 -15.69 -3.03
C ASP A 14 7.78 -16.88 -2.35
N SER A 15 8.35 -18.06 -2.60
CA SER A 15 7.94 -19.31 -1.95
C SER A 15 8.39 -19.39 -0.47
N ARG A 16 9.22 -18.45 -0.02
CA ARG A 16 9.73 -18.42 1.35
C ARG A 16 8.65 -17.97 2.33
N THR A 17 8.62 -18.63 3.48
CA THR A 17 7.69 -18.35 4.58
C THR A 17 7.84 -16.96 5.17
N PHE A 18 8.96 -16.26 4.91
CA PHE A 18 9.22 -14.90 5.37
C PHE A 18 9.89 -14.13 4.24
N SER A 19 9.21 -13.09 3.74
CA SER A 19 9.83 -12.13 2.85
C SER A 19 10.82 -11.27 3.63
N GLU A 20 11.95 -10.91 3.01
CA GLU A 20 12.87 -9.90 3.55
C GLU A 20 12.54 -8.50 3.05
N VAL A 21 11.55 -8.37 2.16
CA VAL A 21 11.09 -7.09 1.64
C VAL A 21 10.39 -6.33 2.77
N THR A 22 10.97 -5.21 3.16
CA THR A 22 10.36 -4.27 4.09
C THR A 22 9.50 -3.25 3.37
N LEU A 23 8.65 -2.54 4.11
CA LEU A 23 7.80 -1.51 3.52
C LEU A 23 8.63 -0.34 3.02
N HIS A 24 9.63 0.09 3.79
CA HIS A 24 10.53 1.16 3.39
C HIS A 24 11.26 0.80 2.08
N GLY A 25 11.76 -0.43 1.98
CA GLY A 25 12.39 -0.93 0.77
C GLY A 25 11.43 -0.94 -0.43
N LEU A 26 10.20 -1.39 -0.22
CA LEU A 26 9.15 -1.41 -1.23
C LEU A 26 8.83 0.00 -1.77
N PHE A 27 8.57 0.97 -0.89
CA PHE A 27 8.22 2.32 -1.33
C PHE A 27 9.39 3.06 -1.96
N THR A 28 10.62 2.81 -1.49
CA THR A 28 11.82 3.30 -2.18
C THR A 28 11.87 2.76 -3.62
N ALA A 29 11.55 1.49 -3.83
CA ALA A 29 11.51 0.89 -5.17
C ALA A 29 10.36 1.43 -6.04
N LEU A 30 9.21 1.78 -5.44
CA LEU A 30 8.12 2.44 -6.16
C LEU A 30 8.55 3.78 -6.78
N GLY A 31 9.43 4.54 -6.11
CA GLY A 31 10.01 5.76 -6.66
C GLY A 31 10.77 5.54 -7.97
N LEU A 32 11.20 4.31 -8.27
CA LEU A 32 11.87 3.96 -9.52
C LEU A 32 10.89 3.60 -10.64
N CYS A 33 9.62 3.36 -10.33
CA CYS A 33 8.62 2.79 -11.23
C CYS A 33 7.38 3.69 -11.40
N PRO A 34 7.52 4.94 -11.90
CA PRO A 34 6.45 5.96 -11.85
C PRO A 34 5.15 5.61 -12.59
N GLN A 35 5.18 4.60 -13.48
CA GLN A 35 4.02 4.12 -14.23
C GLN A 35 3.47 2.79 -13.70
N LEU A 36 3.89 2.34 -12.50
CA LEU A 36 3.40 1.10 -11.93
C LEU A 36 1.91 1.24 -11.58
N HIS A 37 1.08 0.34 -12.11
CA HIS A 37 -0.37 0.28 -11.90
C HIS A 37 -0.76 -0.86 -10.96
N THR A 38 -0.08 -2.00 -11.09
CA THR A 38 -0.31 -3.21 -10.31
C THR A 38 0.98 -3.67 -9.65
N LEU A 39 0.92 -3.88 -8.35
CA LEU A 39 2.01 -4.42 -7.55
C LEU A 39 1.50 -5.62 -6.75
N ARG A 40 2.17 -6.76 -6.90
CA ARG A 40 1.98 -7.95 -6.05
C ARG A 40 3.31 -8.38 -5.49
N VAL A 41 3.44 -8.41 -4.17
CA VAL A 41 4.72 -8.74 -3.53
C VAL A 41 4.49 -9.26 -2.11
N PRO A 42 5.22 -10.30 -1.70
CA PRO A 42 5.23 -10.71 -0.31
C PRO A 42 6.04 -9.71 0.51
N VAL A 43 5.48 -9.21 1.60
CA VAL A 43 6.10 -8.18 2.45
C VAL A 43 6.13 -8.65 3.89
N ASN A 44 7.23 -8.34 4.57
CA ASN A 44 7.31 -8.51 6.01
C ASN A 44 6.56 -7.39 6.73
N LEU A 45 5.44 -7.70 7.34
CA LEU A 45 4.65 -6.78 8.16
C LEU A 45 4.82 -7.00 9.67
N ALA A 46 5.78 -7.82 10.10
CA ALA A 46 6.05 -8.03 11.53
C ALA A 46 6.49 -6.73 12.22
N THR A 47 7.05 -5.78 11.47
CA THR A 47 7.45 -4.45 11.93
C THR A 47 7.15 -3.42 10.84
N ILE A 48 6.50 -2.31 11.20
CA ILE A 48 6.37 -1.15 10.32
C ILE A 48 7.67 -0.35 10.42
N ASP A 49 8.52 -0.43 9.40
CA ASP A 49 9.84 0.24 9.35
C ASP A 49 9.78 1.62 8.68
N ILE A 50 8.59 2.20 8.61
CA ILE A 50 8.32 3.51 8.03
C ILE A 50 7.78 4.42 9.11
N ASP A 51 8.34 5.62 9.19
CA ASP A 51 7.75 6.71 9.96
C ASP A 51 6.45 7.18 9.28
N PRO A 52 5.28 7.04 9.92
CA PRO A 52 4.01 7.46 9.34
C PRO A 52 3.94 8.96 9.01
N ASP A 53 4.77 9.77 9.68
CA ASP A 53 4.84 11.22 9.50
C ASP A 53 5.94 11.66 8.50
N ALA A 54 6.69 10.70 7.92
CA ALA A 54 7.70 11.02 6.92
C ALA A 54 7.09 11.58 5.62
N GLU A 55 7.87 12.40 4.91
CA GLU A 55 7.44 13.04 3.68
C GLU A 55 7.09 11.99 2.61
N PRO A 56 5.83 11.94 2.12
CA PRO A 56 5.38 10.88 1.24
C PRO A 56 5.93 11.06 -0.18
N ILE A 57 6.34 9.95 -0.81
CA ILE A 57 6.78 9.93 -2.22
C ILE A 57 5.60 10.18 -3.19
N GLN A 58 4.36 9.99 -2.75
CA GLN A 58 3.11 10.12 -3.53
C GLN A 58 3.17 9.41 -4.89
N HIS A 59 2.96 8.10 -4.89
CA HIS A 59 2.88 7.32 -6.11
C HIS A 59 1.44 7.24 -6.64
N THR A 60 1.09 8.10 -7.59
CA THR A 60 -0.29 8.29 -8.09
C THR A 60 -0.74 7.33 -9.17
N SER A 61 0.18 6.60 -9.81
CA SER A 61 -0.18 5.64 -10.88
C SER A 61 -0.67 4.30 -10.33
N LEU A 62 -0.32 3.97 -9.08
CA LEU A 62 -0.59 2.66 -8.50
C LEU A 62 -2.05 2.55 -8.09
N ARG A 63 -2.73 1.52 -8.58
CA ARG A 63 -4.17 1.29 -8.39
C ARG A 63 -4.46 -0.01 -7.66
N SER A 64 -3.70 -1.06 -7.98
CA SER A 64 -3.85 -2.38 -7.38
C SER A 64 -2.62 -2.72 -6.56
N LEU A 65 -2.81 -2.92 -5.27
CA LEU A 65 -1.78 -3.34 -4.34
C LEU A 65 -2.18 -4.67 -3.70
N ASP A 66 -1.42 -5.72 -3.99
CA ASP A 66 -1.57 -7.05 -3.40
C ASP A 66 -0.33 -7.32 -2.54
N LEU A 67 -0.54 -7.38 -1.23
CA LEU A 67 0.51 -7.63 -0.27
C LEU A 67 0.29 -9.01 0.32
N GLU A 68 1.13 -9.94 -0.11
CA GLU A 68 1.13 -11.28 0.45
C GLU A 68 1.84 -11.25 1.80
N THR A 69 1.15 -11.67 2.85
CA THR A 69 1.67 -11.67 4.22
C THR A 69 1.80 -13.10 4.69
N SER A 70 2.86 -13.37 5.44
CA SER A 70 3.02 -14.67 6.09
C SER A 70 2.29 -14.69 7.43
N LYS A 71 0.97 -14.93 7.43
CA LYS A 71 0.17 -15.28 8.64
C LYS A 71 0.19 -14.32 9.85
N PHE A 72 0.92 -13.20 9.80
CA PHE A 72 1.01 -12.27 10.91
C PHE A 72 -0.12 -11.25 10.85
N GLN A 73 -0.81 -11.11 11.98
CA GLN A 73 -1.84 -10.11 12.17
C GLN A 73 -1.20 -8.72 12.07
N ILE A 74 -1.77 -7.83 11.25
CA ILE A 74 -1.30 -6.45 11.13
C ILE A 74 -1.58 -5.76 12.47
N ALA A 75 -0.54 -5.56 13.28
CA ALA A 75 -0.69 -5.03 14.64
C ALA A 75 -1.26 -3.61 14.67
N GLU A 76 -1.03 -2.83 13.61
CA GLU A 76 -1.44 -1.43 13.51
C GLU A 76 -2.12 -1.14 12.16
N ALA A 77 -3.28 -1.74 11.94
CA ALA A 77 -4.02 -1.61 10.68
C ALA A 77 -4.38 -0.16 10.33
N GLU A 78 -4.64 0.69 11.34
CA GLU A 78 -4.91 2.12 11.15
C GLU A 78 -3.67 2.89 10.69
N THR A 79 -2.54 2.72 11.39
CA THR A 79 -1.24 3.30 11.00
C THR A 79 -0.88 2.91 9.57
N PHE A 80 -1.06 1.63 9.23
CA PHE A 80 -0.79 1.13 7.90
C PHE A 80 -1.71 1.76 6.84
N ALA A 81 -3.01 1.84 7.12
CA ALA A 81 -3.95 2.51 6.22
C ALA A 81 -3.60 4.00 6.02
N HIS A 82 -3.15 4.67 7.08
CA HIS A 82 -2.70 6.06 7.00
C HIS A 82 -1.50 6.20 6.05
N ILE A 83 -0.46 5.39 6.24
CA ILE A 83 0.73 5.34 5.39
C ILE A 83 0.34 5.09 3.92
N ILE A 84 -0.47 4.06 3.66
CA ILE A 84 -0.93 3.73 2.29
C ILE A 84 -1.71 4.89 1.69
N SER A 85 -2.61 5.52 2.42
CA SER A 85 -3.40 6.64 1.90
C SER A 85 -2.56 7.87 1.56
N ALA A 86 -1.52 8.15 2.36
CA ALA A 86 -0.63 9.28 2.15
C ALA A 86 0.38 9.03 1.02
N TRP A 87 0.92 7.81 0.93
CA TRP A 87 1.98 7.47 -0.02
C TRP A 87 1.44 6.96 -1.35
N LEU A 88 0.28 6.32 -1.36
CA LEU A 88 -0.32 5.64 -2.51
C LEU A 88 -1.79 6.08 -2.69
N PRO A 89 -2.06 7.37 -2.94
CA PRO A 89 -3.40 7.95 -2.86
C PRO A 89 -4.42 7.37 -3.85
N CYS A 90 -3.96 6.63 -4.87
CA CYS A 90 -4.82 5.99 -5.87
C CYS A 90 -5.07 4.50 -5.62
N VAL A 91 -4.53 3.94 -4.53
CA VAL A 91 -4.83 2.57 -4.11
C VAL A 91 -6.16 2.55 -3.37
N ASP A 92 -7.17 1.93 -3.98
CA ASP A 92 -8.52 1.86 -3.42
C ASP A 92 -8.67 0.74 -2.37
N GLN A 93 -7.87 -0.31 -2.49
CA GLN A 93 -7.90 -1.47 -1.61
C GLN A 93 -6.56 -2.21 -1.65
N VAL A 94 -6.19 -2.77 -0.50
CA VAL A 94 -5.13 -3.77 -0.38
C VAL A 94 -5.75 -5.16 -0.45
N GLN A 95 -5.20 -6.01 -1.30
CA GLN A 95 -5.69 -7.37 -1.51
C GLN A 95 -4.72 -8.39 -0.93
N SER A 96 -5.25 -9.55 -0.58
CA SER A 96 -4.48 -10.78 -0.40
C SER A 96 -5.38 -11.97 -0.72
N ILE A 97 -4.81 -12.94 -1.42
CA ILE A 97 -5.49 -14.20 -1.74
C ILE A 97 -5.60 -15.15 -0.53
N TYR A 98 -4.86 -14.90 0.55
CA TYR A 98 -4.77 -15.82 1.70
C TYR A 98 -5.20 -15.23 3.05
N ASP A 99 -5.30 -13.90 3.17
CA ASP A 99 -5.43 -13.24 4.48
C ASP A 99 -6.60 -12.24 4.57
N LEU A 100 -7.42 -12.40 5.61
CA LEU A 100 -8.52 -11.49 5.96
C LEU A 100 -8.04 -10.28 6.79
N SER A 101 -6.78 -10.23 7.22
CA SER A 101 -6.21 -9.13 7.99
C SER A 101 -6.34 -7.76 7.30
N TRP A 102 -6.44 -7.76 5.96
CA TRP A 102 -6.65 -6.55 5.16
C TRP A 102 -8.05 -5.94 5.28
N VAL A 103 -9.03 -6.65 5.84
CA VAL A 103 -10.39 -6.11 6.00
C VAL A 103 -10.39 -4.84 6.85
N GLU A 104 -9.58 -4.82 7.92
CA GLU A 104 -9.50 -3.68 8.82
C GLU A 104 -8.76 -2.50 8.18
N VAL A 105 -7.62 -2.76 7.53
CA VAL A 105 -6.88 -1.75 6.76
C VAL A 105 -7.79 -1.12 5.69
N ASN A 106 -8.50 -1.94 4.91
CA ASN A 106 -9.41 -1.46 3.87
C ASN A 106 -10.61 -0.69 4.45
N ARG A 107 -11.05 -1.01 5.66
CA ARG A 107 -12.06 -0.21 6.37
C ARG A 107 -11.52 1.19 6.65
N TYR A 108 -10.31 1.30 7.20
CA TYR A 108 -9.68 2.60 7.48
C TYR A 108 -9.40 3.40 6.20
N LEU A 109 -8.92 2.77 5.12
CA LEU A 109 -8.72 3.42 3.81
C LEU A 109 -10.00 4.03 3.24
N ARG A 110 -11.14 3.37 3.41
CA ARG A 110 -12.43 3.89 2.97
C ARG A 110 -12.92 5.03 3.86
N SER A 111 -12.75 4.90 5.17
CA SER A 111 -13.12 5.93 6.14
C SER A 111 -12.31 7.22 5.94
N SER A 112 -10.99 7.13 5.72
CA SER A 112 -10.13 8.29 5.50
C SER A 112 -10.51 9.07 4.24
N ARG A 113 -10.89 8.38 3.17
CA ARG A 113 -11.41 8.97 1.93
C ARG A 113 -12.78 9.63 2.11
N ALA A 114 -13.69 8.98 2.84
CA ALA A 114 -14.99 9.55 3.13
C ALA A 114 -14.89 10.84 3.96
N ALA A 115 -13.90 10.93 4.85
CA ALA A 115 -13.61 12.13 5.63
C ALA A 115 -12.98 13.27 4.80
N THR A 116 -12.31 12.95 3.69
CA THR A 116 -11.68 13.94 2.78
C THR A 116 -12.57 14.37 1.61
N ALA A 117 -13.70 13.69 1.38
CA ALA A 117 -14.70 14.16 0.42
C ALA A 117 -15.41 15.40 1.00
N PRO A 118 -15.23 16.61 0.44
CA PRO A 118 -15.91 17.79 0.95
C PRO A 118 -17.42 17.59 0.81
N TYR A 119 -18.15 18.06 1.82
CA TYR A 119 -19.58 18.37 1.76
C TYR A 119 -19.84 19.29 0.56
N VAL A 120 -19.97 18.72 -0.62
CA VAL A 120 -20.51 19.39 -1.79
C VAL A 120 -21.93 18.86 -1.94
N LEU A 121 -22.88 19.79 -1.83
CA LEU A 121 -24.34 19.65 -1.97
C LEU A 121 -25.13 19.48 -0.66
N ARG A 122 -25.48 20.64 -0.08
CA ARG A 122 -26.91 20.96 0.04
C ARG A 122 -27.12 22.48 -0.06
N ALA A 123 -27.35 22.94 -1.29
CA ALA A 123 -28.06 24.18 -1.55
C ALA A 123 -29.42 23.80 -2.14
N SER A 124 -30.50 24.17 -1.47
CA SER A 124 -31.81 24.52 -2.02
C SER A 124 -32.60 25.19 -0.91
#